data_AF-A0A962JRP4-F1
#
_entry.id   AF-A0A962JRP4-F1
#
_cell.length_a   1.000
_cell.length_b   1.000
_cell.length_c   1.000
_cell.angle_alpha   90.00
_cell.angle_beta   90.00
_cell.angle_gamma   90.00
#
_symmetry.space_group_name_H-M   'P 1'
#
loop_
_entity.id
_entity.type
_entity.pdbx_description
1 polymer ?
#
loop_
_entity_poly.entity_id
_entity_poly.type
_entity_poly.pdbx_seq_one_letter_code
_entity_poly.pdbx_strand_id
1 'polypeptide(L)'
;MNYFFKLSGFSLSALLLAGATLVAAQQHPKLSIHNVSKEAEENITNHLALQDENCEISERRARTLVGAADEKIEEALRAIGYYQASWRKELTFLDKCWQLRLDVELGDPIIITQVQIEILGQAQQDPIFIQLLKNTPLKTGNKLDHGEYEAFKHTLQKLALQHGYPESRYLKQQLGVNIEQLSADIQLSFNSGPRYAFGPIFYEQNYFDESFLARYQ
;
A
#
# COMPACT_ATOMS: atom_id res chain seq x y z
N MET A 1 -24.42 55.42 -63.25
CA MET A 1 -25.79 55.86 -62.90
C MET A 1 -26.03 55.45 -61.46
N ASN A 2 -25.91 56.42 -60.54
CA ASN A 2 -26.15 56.25 -59.11
C ASN A 2 -27.61 55.91 -58.86
N TYR A 3 -27.92 55.05 -57.89
CA TYR A 3 -28.92 55.33 -56.85
C TYR A 3 -28.62 54.53 -55.57
N PHE A 4 -28.56 55.29 -54.48
CA PHE A 4 -28.55 54.87 -53.08
C PHE A 4 -29.77 54.02 -52.72
N PHE A 5 -29.63 53.07 -51.77
CA PHE A 5 -30.61 52.89 -50.69
C PHE A 5 -30.01 52.22 -49.44
N LYS A 6 -30.58 52.59 -48.28
CA LYS A 6 -30.09 52.48 -46.91
C LYS A 6 -30.30 51.11 -46.23
N LEU A 7 -29.35 50.81 -45.33
CA LEU A 7 -29.39 50.14 -44.01
C LEU A 7 -30.71 49.52 -43.51
N SER A 8 -30.62 48.27 -43.04
CA SER A 8 -31.27 47.81 -41.80
C SER A 8 -30.44 46.70 -41.16
N GLY A 9 -29.88 46.98 -39.98
CA GLY A 9 -29.05 46.05 -39.22
C GLY A 9 -29.86 44.91 -38.61
N PHE A 10 -29.34 43.69 -38.73
CA PHE A 10 -29.72 42.55 -37.91
C PHE A 10 -28.58 42.26 -36.93
N SER A 11 -28.84 42.50 -35.65
CA SER A 11 -27.96 42.09 -34.55
C SER A 11 -28.06 40.58 -34.40
N LEU A 12 -27.05 39.85 -34.89
CA LEU A 12 -26.94 38.42 -34.70
C LEU A 12 -26.36 38.16 -33.29
N SER A 13 -27.22 38.08 -32.29
CA SER A 13 -26.83 37.60 -30.96
C SER A 13 -26.55 36.10 -31.06
N ALA A 14 -25.29 35.73 -31.25
CA ALA A 14 -24.83 34.35 -31.21
C ALA A 14 -24.91 33.85 -29.75
N LEU A 15 -25.96 33.08 -29.46
CA LEU A 15 -26.14 32.37 -28.20
C LEU A 15 -25.12 31.21 -28.14
N LEU A 16 -23.98 31.44 -27.49
CA LEU A 16 -23.01 30.40 -27.14
C LEU A 16 -23.65 29.46 -26.08
N LEU A 17 -24.31 28.40 -26.55
CA LEU A 17 -24.65 27.23 -25.73
C LEU A 17 -23.35 26.52 -25.37
N ALA A 18 -22.73 26.94 -24.27
CA ALA A 18 -21.73 26.15 -23.59
C ALA A 18 -22.42 24.89 -23.05
N GLY A 19 -22.36 23.80 -23.83
CA GLY A 19 -22.79 22.48 -23.39
C GLY A 19 -21.87 21.99 -22.28
N ALA A 20 -22.20 22.32 -21.03
CA ALA A 20 -21.64 21.64 -19.88
C ALA A 20 -22.18 20.21 -19.90
N THR A 21 -21.40 19.26 -20.42
CA THR A 21 -21.67 17.85 -20.22
C THR A 21 -21.57 17.58 -18.72
N LEU A 22 -22.72 17.44 -18.07
CA LEU A 22 -22.80 16.90 -16.72
C LEU A 22 -22.27 15.48 -16.79
N VAL A 23 -21.01 15.29 -16.41
CA VAL A 23 -20.48 13.97 -16.07
C VAL A 23 -21.23 13.56 -14.80
N ALA A 24 -22.20 12.67 -14.94
CA ALA A 24 -22.83 12.06 -13.79
C ALA A 24 -21.73 11.38 -12.96
N ALA A 25 -21.61 11.75 -11.69
CA ALA A 25 -20.65 11.11 -10.80
C ALA A 25 -20.94 9.60 -10.79
N GLN A 26 -19.91 8.82 -11.11
CA GLN A 26 -19.98 7.37 -11.12
C GLN A 26 -20.35 6.92 -9.70
N GLN A 27 -21.48 6.23 -9.58
CA GLN A 27 -21.93 5.72 -8.28
C GLN A 27 -21.24 4.40 -8.00
N HIS A 28 -20.80 4.23 -6.75
CA HIS A 28 -20.12 3.05 -6.26
C HIS A 28 -20.97 2.33 -5.22
N PRO A 29 -20.86 0.99 -5.13
CA PRO A 29 -21.57 0.23 -4.13
C PRO A 29 -21.18 0.66 -2.71
N LYS A 30 -22.17 0.64 -1.82
CA LYS A 30 -21.96 1.02 -0.42
C LYS A 30 -21.43 -0.18 0.36
N LEU A 31 -20.31 0.00 1.05
CA LEU A 31 -19.79 -0.92 2.06
C LEU A 31 -20.14 -0.38 3.45
N SER A 32 -20.63 -1.23 4.36
CA SER A 32 -20.85 -0.87 5.76
C SER A 32 -20.34 -2.00 6.64
N ILE A 33 -19.42 -1.68 7.55
CA ILE A 33 -18.74 -2.65 8.42
C ILE A 33 -19.08 -2.30 9.87
N HIS A 34 -19.46 -3.28 10.66
CA HIS A 34 -19.87 -3.11 12.05
C HIS A 34 -18.99 -3.92 13.00
N ASN A 35 -18.90 -3.46 14.25
CA ASN A 35 -18.21 -4.12 15.38
C ASN A 35 -16.69 -4.31 15.19
N VAL A 36 -16.04 -3.38 14.48
CA VAL A 36 -14.59 -3.41 14.25
C VAL A 36 -13.93 -2.12 14.70
N SER A 37 -12.62 -2.17 14.92
CA SER A 37 -11.79 -0.98 15.06
C SER A 37 -11.68 -0.25 13.71
N LYS A 38 -11.32 1.04 13.76
CA LYS A 38 -11.07 1.83 12.55
C LYS A 38 -9.98 1.22 11.65
N GLU A 39 -8.92 0.68 12.26
CA GLU A 39 -7.83 0.00 11.55
C GLU A 39 -8.32 -1.23 10.77
N ALA A 40 -9.20 -2.04 11.38
CA ALA A 40 -9.79 -3.20 10.71
C ALA A 40 -10.78 -2.79 9.61
N GLU A 41 -11.59 -1.75 9.85
CA GLU A 41 -12.48 -1.19 8.84
C GLU A 41 -11.72 -0.70 7.60
N GLU A 42 -10.64 0.07 7.80
CA GLU A 42 -9.79 0.58 6.72
C GLU A 42 -9.12 -0.57 5.97
N ASN A 43 -8.59 -1.57 6.67
CA ASN A 43 -7.98 -2.74 6.02
C ASN A 43 -8.98 -3.53 5.18
N ILE A 44 -10.15 -3.86 5.72
CA ILE A 44 -11.18 -4.60 4.97
C ILE A 44 -11.62 -3.78 3.75
N THR A 45 -11.84 -2.47 3.91
CA THR A 45 -12.25 -1.59 2.82
C THR A 45 -11.22 -1.59 1.68
N ASN A 46 -9.93 -1.47 2.02
CA ASN A 46 -8.85 -1.47 1.03
C ASN A 46 -8.71 -2.81 0.29
N HIS A 47 -8.89 -3.94 0.98
CA HIS A 47 -8.79 -5.26 0.34
C HIS A 47 -10.00 -5.57 -0.57
N LEU A 48 -11.19 -5.19 -0.13
CA LEU A 48 -12.41 -5.37 -0.92
C LEU A 48 -12.43 -4.45 -2.14
N ALA A 49 -11.99 -3.19 -1.98
CA ALA A 49 -11.92 -2.18 -3.02
C ALA A 49 -13.26 -1.98 -3.76
N LEU A 50 -14.39 -2.08 -3.04
CA LEU A 50 -15.72 -1.93 -3.65
C LEU A 50 -15.95 -0.51 -4.19
N GLN A 51 -15.21 0.48 -3.70
CA GLN A 51 -15.20 1.83 -4.24
C GLN A 51 -14.70 1.92 -5.69
N ASP A 52 -13.99 0.90 -6.19
CA ASP A 52 -13.52 0.86 -7.58
C ASP A 52 -14.55 0.18 -8.51
N GLU A 53 -15.61 -0.41 -7.93
CA GLU A 53 -16.67 -1.08 -8.66
C GLU A 53 -17.83 -0.12 -9.00
N ASN A 54 -18.61 -0.50 -10.01
CA ASN A 54 -19.75 0.30 -10.45
C ASN A 54 -21.06 -0.19 -9.85
N CYS A 55 -21.97 0.73 -9.57
CA CYS A 55 -23.34 0.37 -9.20
C CYS A 55 -24.08 -0.39 -10.34
N GLU A 56 -23.79 -0.06 -11.61
CA GLU A 56 -24.48 -0.60 -12.79
C GLU A 56 -23.88 -1.94 -13.27
N ILE A 57 -23.70 -2.89 -12.36
CA ILE A 57 -23.30 -4.27 -12.69
C ILE A 57 -24.49 -5.23 -12.54
N SER A 58 -24.46 -6.35 -13.27
CA SER A 58 -25.48 -7.40 -13.10
C SER A 58 -25.48 -7.97 -11.67
N GLU A 59 -26.64 -8.36 -11.15
CA GLU A 59 -26.73 -9.01 -9.83
C GLU A 59 -25.81 -10.23 -9.70
N ARG A 60 -25.68 -11.01 -10.79
CA ARG A 60 -24.78 -12.17 -10.84
C ARG A 60 -23.33 -11.77 -10.58
N ARG A 61 -22.86 -10.68 -11.21
CA ARG A 61 -21.50 -10.16 -10.99
C ARG A 61 -21.32 -9.68 -9.56
N ALA A 62 -22.29 -8.94 -9.00
CA ALA A 62 -22.25 -8.50 -7.61
C ALA A 62 -22.16 -9.69 -6.64
N ARG A 63 -22.97 -10.73 -6.86
CA ARG A 63 -22.91 -11.97 -6.06
C ARG A 63 -21.57 -12.69 -6.19
N THR A 64 -20.94 -12.71 -7.37
CA THR A 64 -19.59 -13.25 -7.55
C THR A 64 -18.55 -12.46 -6.75
N LEU A 65 -18.61 -11.13 -6.80
CA LEU A 65 -17.70 -10.26 -6.03
C LEU A 65 -17.86 -10.48 -4.52
N VAL A 66 -19.11 -10.50 -4.03
CA VAL A 66 -19.39 -10.77 -2.61
C VAL A 66 -19.02 -12.20 -2.22
N GLY A 67 -19.14 -13.18 -3.12
CA GLY A 67 -18.67 -14.55 -2.90
C GLY A 67 -17.16 -14.61 -2.70
N ALA A 68 -16.39 -13.88 -3.52
CA ALA A 68 -14.94 -13.78 -3.40
C ALA A 68 -14.45 -12.88 -2.26
N ALA A 69 -15.36 -12.17 -1.57
CA ALA A 69 -15.00 -11.26 -0.48
C ALA A 69 -14.45 -11.96 0.76
N ASP A 70 -14.77 -13.24 0.98
CA ASP A 70 -14.34 -13.96 2.19
C ASP A 70 -12.82 -14.04 2.30
N GLU A 71 -12.15 -14.47 1.22
CA GLU A 71 -10.68 -14.55 1.16
C GLU A 71 -10.04 -13.19 1.41
N LYS A 72 -10.57 -12.13 0.80
CA LYS A 72 -10.09 -10.76 0.97
C LYS A 72 -10.28 -10.21 2.38
N ILE A 73 -11.40 -10.51 3.03
CA ILE A 73 -11.66 -10.12 4.43
C ILE A 73 -10.71 -10.88 5.36
N GLU A 74 -10.51 -12.18 5.10
CA GLU A 74 -9.57 -12.99 5.87
C GLU A 74 -8.14 -12.43 5.77
N GLU A 75 -7.66 -12.16 4.55
CA GLU A 75 -6.36 -11.55 4.31
C GLU A 75 -6.20 -10.20 5.03
N ALA A 76 -7.22 -9.34 4.91
CA ALA A 76 -7.23 -8.02 5.55
C ALA A 76 -7.08 -8.09 7.07
N LEU A 77 -7.81 -9.00 7.71
CA LEU A 77 -7.82 -9.14 9.16
C LEU A 77 -6.57 -9.87 9.68
N ARG A 78 -6.09 -10.87 8.94
CA ARG A 78 -4.83 -11.56 9.28
C ARG A 78 -3.63 -10.65 9.16
N ALA A 79 -3.61 -9.73 8.20
CA ALA A 79 -2.53 -8.75 8.03
C ALA A 79 -2.33 -7.88 9.29
N ILE A 80 -3.39 -7.63 10.05
CA ILE A 80 -3.34 -6.86 11.31
C ILE A 80 -3.51 -7.72 12.58
N GLY A 81 -3.31 -9.03 12.44
CA GLY A 81 -3.17 -9.95 13.58
C GLY A 81 -4.45 -10.66 14.04
N TYR A 82 -5.59 -10.50 13.37
CA TYR A 82 -6.85 -11.17 13.76
C TYR A 82 -7.09 -12.44 12.94
N TYR A 83 -6.54 -13.57 13.42
CA TYR A 83 -6.59 -14.86 12.72
C TYR A 83 -7.83 -15.70 13.00
N GLN A 84 -8.57 -15.37 14.07
CA GLN A 84 -9.77 -16.08 14.48
C GLN A 84 -11.04 -15.28 14.14
N ALA A 85 -10.90 -14.25 13.31
CA ALA A 85 -12.03 -13.40 12.97
C ALA A 85 -13.10 -14.17 12.19
N SER A 86 -14.36 -13.79 12.41
CA SER A 86 -15.50 -14.30 11.67
C SER A 86 -16.42 -13.16 11.24
N TRP A 87 -17.25 -13.40 10.22
CA TRP A 87 -18.13 -12.35 9.70
C TRP A 87 -19.41 -12.89 9.07
N ARG A 88 -20.43 -12.04 9.03
CA ARG A 88 -21.66 -12.26 8.27
C ARG A 88 -21.81 -11.20 7.20
N LYS A 89 -22.15 -11.64 5.99
CA LYS A 89 -22.34 -10.78 4.82
C LYS A 89 -23.81 -10.67 4.47
N GLU A 90 -24.28 -9.46 4.21
CA GLU A 90 -25.61 -9.21 3.66
C GLU A 90 -25.50 -8.33 2.43
N LEU A 91 -25.92 -8.87 1.29
CA LEU A 91 -25.97 -8.18 0.00
C LEU A 91 -27.40 -7.72 -0.26
N THR A 92 -27.61 -6.42 -0.41
CA THR A 92 -28.90 -5.83 -0.78
C THR A 92 -28.79 -5.12 -2.12
N PHE A 93 -29.80 -5.27 -2.97
CA PHE A 93 -29.95 -4.51 -4.20
C PHE A 93 -30.94 -3.36 -3.99
N LEU A 94 -30.57 -2.18 -4.46
CA LEU A 94 -31.34 -0.95 -4.46
C LEU A 94 -31.61 -0.55 -5.92
N ASP A 95 -32.59 0.31 -6.18
CA ASP A 95 -33.06 0.62 -7.55
C ASP A 95 -31.95 0.93 -8.57
N LYS A 96 -30.85 1.55 -8.15
CA LYS A 96 -29.74 1.93 -9.02
C LYS A 96 -28.37 1.47 -8.53
N CYS A 97 -28.28 0.69 -7.44
CA CYS A 97 -27.01 0.27 -6.87
C CYS A 97 -27.16 -0.95 -5.98
N TRP A 98 -26.08 -1.38 -5.33
CA TRP A 98 -26.08 -2.46 -4.37
C TRP A 98 -25.21 -2.09 -3.17
N GLN A 99 -25.45 -2.78 -2.05
CA GLN A 99 -24.71 -2.56 -0.82
C GLN A 99 -24.29 -3.90 -0.21
N LEU A 100 -23.11 -3.90 0.41
CA LEU A 100 -22.60 -4.99 1.23
C LEU A 100 -22.52 -4.52 2.68
N ARG A 101 -23.27 -5.19 3.56
CA ARG A 101 -23.16 -5.03 5.01
C ARG A 101 -22.35 -6.20 5.59
N LEU A 102 -21.37 -5.86 6.42
CA LEU A 102 -20.50 -6.80 7.12
C LEU A 102 -20.69 -6.62 8.63
N ASP A 103 -21.10 -7.68 9.31
CA ASP A 103 -21.05 -7.76 10.78
C ASP A 103 -19.86 -8.67 11.13
N VAL A 104 -18.80 -8.11 11.73
CA VAL A 104 -17.53 -8.81 11.97
C VAL A 104 -17.30 -9.01 13.46
N GLU A 105 -16.74 -10.16 13.83
CA GLU A 105 -16.23 -10.47 15.17
C GLU A 105 -14.74 -10.75 15.05
N LEU A 106 -13.90 -9.88 15.61
CA LEU A 106 -12.44 -9.93 15.41
C LEU A 106 -11.77 -11.10 16.15
N GLY A 107 -12.29 -11.49 17.31
CA GLY A 107 -11.61 -12.41 18.23
C GLY A 107 -10.36 -11.78 18.86
N ASP A 108 -9.54 -12.62 19.48
CA ASP A 108 -8.30 -12.18 20.10
C ASP A 108 -7.18 -12.03 19.05
N PRO A 109 -6.34 -10.99 19.17
CA PRO A 109 -5.22 -10.81 18.28
C PRO A 109 -4.06 -11.78 18.58
N ILE A 110 -3.28 -12.09 17.55
CA ILE A 110 -1.97 -12.71 17.71
C ILE A 110 -1.01 -11.71 18.36
N ILE A 111 -0.31 -12.15 19.42
CA ILE A 111 0.69 -11.36 20.13
C ILE A 111 2.09 -11.87 19.81
N ILE A 112 3.03 -10.97 19.54
CA ILE A 112 4.42 -11.32 19.31
C ILE A 112 5.05 -11.79 20.63
N THR A 113 5.50 -13.04 20.68
CA THR A 113 6.13 -13.66 21.85
C THR A 113 7.64 -13.63 21.77
N GLN A 114 8.20 -13.78 20.58
CA GLN A 114 9.65 -13.79 20.37
C GLN A 114 10.05 -12.94 19.16
N VAL A 115 11.11 -12.14 19.34
CA VAL A 115 11.75 -11.41 18.25
C VAL A 115 13.26 -11.68 18.29
N GLN A 116 13.77 -12.25 17.21
CA GLN A 116 15.20 -12.45 17.00
C GLN A 116 15.61 -11.84 15.65
N ILE A 117 16.41 -10.78 15.71
CA ILE A 117 16.89 -10.08 14.52
C ILE A 117 18.41 -10.02 14.61
N GLU A 118 19.09 -10.60 13.63
CA GLU A 118 20.54 -10.69 13.57
C GLU A 118 21.08 -10.02 12.30
N ILE A 119 22.09 -9.18 12.46
CA ILE A 119 22.85 -8.57 11.36
C ILE A 119 24.23 -9.21 11.32
N LEU A 120 24.58 -9.75 10.16
CA LEU A 120 25.84 -10.41 9.84
C LEU A 120 26.63 -9.60 8.80
N GLY A 121 27.91 -9.93 8.66
CA GLY A 121 28.82 -9.23 7.76
C GLY A 121 29.29 -7.89 8.33
N GLN A 122 29.78 -7.00 7.46
CA GLN A 122 30.44 -5.78 7.92
C GLN A 122 29.47 -4.76 8.53
N ALA A 123 28.18 -4.80 8.21
CA ALA A 123 27.17 -3.93 8.82
C ALA A 123 26.87 -4.24 10.30
N GLN A 124 27.32 -5.38 10.83
CA GLN A 124 27.09 -5.75 12.25
C GLN A 124 27.64 -4.68 13.21
N GLN A 125 28.74 -4.03 12.83
CA GLN A 125 29.41 -3.00 13.61
C GLN A 125 29.06 -1.58 13.14
N ASP A 126 28.22 -1.44 12.11
CA ASP A 126 27.84 -0.12 11.60
C ASP A 126 26.83 0.55 12.55
N PRO A 127 27.14 1.74 13.10
CA PRO A 127 26.26 2.45 14.03
C PRO A 127 24.84 2.66 13.52
N ILE A 128 24.63 2.81 12.20
CA ILE A 128 23.29 3.06 11.69
C ILE A 128 22.39 1.82 11.77
N PHE A 129 22.96 0.63 11.62
CA PHE A 129 22.23 -0.63 11.78
C PHE A 129 21.93 -0.90 13.25
N ILE A 130 22.89 -0.62 14.14
CA ILE A 130 22.68 -0.72 15.59
C ILE A 130 21.53 0.19 16.02
N GLN A 131 21.49 1.42 15.51
CA GLN A 131 20.41 2.38 15.79
C GLN A 131 19.06 1.93 15.21
N LEU A 132 19.04 1.35 14.00
CA LEU A 132 17.82 0.79 13.41
C LEU A 132 17.25 -0.34 14.29
N LEU A 133 18.08 -1.28 14.73
CA LEU A 133 17.67 -2.39 15.59
C LEU A 133 17.12 -1.90 16.93
N LYS A 134 17.76 -0.90 17.54
CA LYS A 134 17.31 -0.31 18.81
C LYS A 134 15.90 0.31 18.71
N ASN A 135 15.56 0.84 17.53
CA ASN A 135 14.28 1.51 17.29
C ASN A 135 13.28 0.65 16.50
N THR A 136 13.52 -0.66 16.39
CA THR A 136 12.60 -1.55 15.68
C THR A 136 11.18 -1.47 16.25
N PRO A 137 10.13 -1.42 15.41
CA PRO A 137 8.75 -1.52 15.87
C PRO A 137 8.40 -2.94 16.34
N LEU A 138 9.16 -3.94 15.88
CA LEU A 138 8.92 -5.36 16.18
C LEU A 138 9.37 -5.68 17.62
N LYS A 139 8.41 -5.79 18.54
CA LYS A 139 8.67 -6.01 19.96
C LYS A 139 7.77 -7.11 20.53
N THR A 140 8.33 -7.92 21.42
CA THR A 140 7.54 -8.85 22.24
C THR A 140 6.46 -8.08 23.02
N GLY A 141 5.26 -8.63 23.04
CA GLY A 141 4.07 -8.05 23.68
C GLY A 141 3.23 -7.18 22.74
N ASN A 142 3.74 -6.80 21.57
CA ASN A 142 2.94 -6.10 20.58
C ASN A 142 1.97 -7.05 19.86
N LYS A 143 0.84 -6.52 19.41
CA LYS A 143 -0.01 -7.17 18.41
C LYS A 143 0.81 -7.43 17.14
N LEU A 144 0.63 -8.60 16.52
CA LEU A 144 1.21 -8.88 15.22
C LEU A 144 0.63 -7.93 14.16
N ASP A 145 1.51 -7.26 13.44
CA ASP A 145 1.19 -6.48 12.24
C ASP A 145 2.16 -6.89 11.12
N HIS A 146 1.61 -7.44 10.03
CA HIS A 146 2.40 -7.89 8.88
C HIS A 146 3.00 -6.71 8.12
N GLY A 147 2.30 -5.58 8.09
CA GLY A 147 2.78 -4.34 7.49
C GLY A 147 4.04 -3.84 8.19
N GLU A 148 4.06 -3.81 9.52
CA GLU A 148 5.26 -3.44 10.29
C GLU A 148 6.42 -4.42 10.05
N TYR A 149 6.15 -5.73 9.99
CA TYR A 149 7.14 -6.76 9.71
C TYR A 149 7.78 -6.57 8.32
N GLU A 150 6.96 -6.43 7.28
CA GLU A 150 7.44 -6.23 5.91
C GLU A 150 8.11 -4.86 5.74
N ALA A 151 7.55 -3.79 6.32
CA ALA A 151 8.16 -2.45 6.28
C ALA A 151 9.53 -2.41 6.96
N PHE A 152 9.69 -3.10 8.10
CA PHE A 152 10.98 -3.23 8.75
C PHE A 152 11.98 -3.97 7.86
N LYS A 153 11.57 -5.07 7.20
CA LYS A 153 12.43 -5.78 6.26
C LYS A 153 12.87 -4.90 5.09
N HIS A 154 11.93 -4.20 4.48
CA HIS A 154 12.24 -3.26 3.39
C HIS A 154 13.18 -2.14 3.85
N THR A 155 12.97 -1.61 5.05
CA THR A 155 13.83 -0.57 5.64
C THR A 155 15.26 -1.07 5.80
N LEU A 156 15.44 -2.28 6.33
CA LEU A 156 16.77 -2.89 6.51
C LEU A 156 17.50 -3.10 5.18
N GLN A 157 16.82 -3.66 4.17
CA GLN A 157 17.38 -3.85 2.82
C GLN A 157 17.74 -2.50 2.17
N LYS A 158 16.84 -1.51 2.27
CA LYS A 158 17.06 -0.18 1.70
C LYS A 158 18.27 0.51 2.36
N LEU A 159 18.38 0.43 3.69
CA LEU A 159 19.50 0.99 4.44
C LEU A 159 20.82 0.38 3.98
N ALA A 160 20.85 -0.95 3.77
CA ALA A 160 22.02 -1.64 3.27
C ALA A 160 22.48 -1.13 1.90
N LEU A 161 21.55 -1.01 0.95
CA LEU A 161 21.86 -0.45 -0.37
C LEU A 161 22.39 0.99 -0.28
N GLN A 162 21.74 1.84 0.53
CA GLN A 162 22.13 3.25 0.71
C GLN A 162 23.50 3.41 1.38
N HIS A 163 23.93 2.44 2.20
CA HIS A 163 25.19 2.49 2.94
C HIS A 163 26.34 1.72 2.27
N GLY A 164 26.14 1.26 1.04
CA GLY A 164 27.18 0.60 0.25
C GLY A 164 27.28 -0.90 0.50
N TYR A 165 26.18 -1.58 0.84
CA TYR A 165 26.12 -3.03 0.99
C TYR A 165 25.27 -3.65 -0.15
N PRO A 166 25.74 -3.63 -1.41
CA PRO A 166 24.96 -4.07 -2.57
C PRO A 166 24.71 -5.58 -2.58
N GLU A 167 25.58 -6.37 -1.94
CA GLU A 167 25.45 -7.83 -1.84
C GLU A 167 24.53 -8.31 -0.71
N SER A 168 23.91 -7.36 0.00
CA SER A 168 23.12 -7.66 1.18
C SER A 168 21.90 -8.51 0.86
N ARG A 169 21.65 -9.51 1.71
CA ARG A 169 20.56 -10.46 1.55
C ARG A 169 20.12 -11.04 2.88
N TYR A 170 18.88 -11.49 2.94
CA TYR A 170 18.42 -12.30 4.06
C TYR A 170 18.89 -13.74 3.93
N LEU A 171 19.42 -14.28 5.03
CA LEU A 171 19.66 -15.71 5.21
C LEU A 171 18.44 -16.40 5.83
N LYS A 172 17.65 -15.67 6.63
CA LYS A 172 16.41 -16.14 7.23
C LYS A 172 15.37 -15.02 7.27
N GLN A 173 14.13 -15.35 6.88
CA GLN A 173 12.96 -14.47 6.92
C GLN A 173 11.75 -15.28 7.38
N GLN A 174 11.57 -15.44 8.67
CA GLN A 174 10.50 -16.27 9.22
C GLN A 174 9.61 -15.46 10.17
N LEU A 175 8.32 -15.47 9.88
CA LEU A 175 7.24 -15.06 10.76
C LEU A 175 6.41 -16.31 11.04
N GLY A 176 6.63 -16.95 12.19
CA GLY A 176 5.84 -18.08 12.65
C GLY A 176 4.60 -17.58 13.38
N VAL A 177 3.42 -18.14 13.07
CA VAL A 177 2.16 -17.81 13.75
C VAL A 177 1.55 -19.09 14.29
N ASN A 178 1.22 -19.08 15.57
CA ASN A 178 0.47 -20.14 16.23
C ASN A 178 -0.91 -19.62 16.62
N ILE A 179 -1.93 -20.05 15.89
CA ILE A 179 -3.31 -19.58 16.07
C ILE A 179 -3.92 -20.11 17.37
N GLU A 180 -3.55 -21.32 17.81
CA GLU A 180 -4.06 -21.92 19.05
C GLU A 180 -3.51 -21.21 20.30
N GLN A 181 -2.24 -20.80 20.25
CA GLN A 181 -1.56 -20.11 21.34
C GLN A 181 -1.67 -18.58 21.25
N LEU A 182 -2.32 -18.06 20.20
CA LEU A 182 -2.41 -16.63 19.89
C LEU A 182 -1.04 -15.93 19.88
N SER A 183 -0.03 -16.61 19.34
CA SER A 183 1.36 -16.16 19.42
C SER A 183 2.05 -16.07 18.06
N ALA A 184 3.05 -15.18 17.98
CA ALA A 184 3.92 -15.05 16.83
C ALA A 184 5.41 -14.95 17.21
N ASP A 185 6.25 -15.60 16.41
CA ASP A 185 7.70 -15.60 16.56
C ASP A 185 8.37 -15.09 15.28
N ILE A 186 9.20 -14.06 15.44
CA ILE A 186 9.92 -13.42 14.35
C ILE A 186 11.39 -13.82 14.40
N GLN A 187 11.90 -14.35 13.29
CA GLN A 187 13.32 -14.69 13.12
C GLN A 187 13.83 -14.13 11.80
N LEU A 188 14.69 -13.12 11.90
CA LEU A 188 15.35 -12.48 10.76
C LEU A 188 16.87 -12.60 10.91
N SER A 189 17.54 -13.14 9.90
CA SER A 189 19.00 -13.12 9.78
C SER A 189 19.37 -12.43 8.49
N PHE A 190 20.04 -11.29 8.58
CA PHE A 190 20.39 -10.44 7.45
C PHE A 190 21.90 -10.35 7.30
N ASN A 191 22.43 -10.80 6.17
CA ASN A 191 23.84 -10.70 5.85
C ASN A 191 24.08 -9.49 4.94
N SER A 192 24.83 -8.52 5.43
CA SER A 192 25.20 -7.33 4.67
C SER A 192 26.26 -7.56 3.60
N GLY A 193 27.10 -8.59 3.75
CA GLY A 193 28.33 -8.69 2.96
C GLY A 193 29.34 -7.58 3.31
N PRO A 194 30.30 -7.30 2.42
CA PRO A 194 31.25 -6.21 2.60
C PRO A 194 30.64 -4.87 2.18
N ARG A 195 31.18 -3.78 2.75
CA ARG A 195 30.87 -2.42 2.36
C ARG A 195 31.72 -2.02 1.15
N TYR A 196 31.07 -1.63 0.08
CA TYR A 196 31.68 -1.09 -1.12
C TYR A 196 31.93 0.40 -0.93
N ALA A 197 33.05 0.86 -1.49
CA ALA A 197 33.35 2.27 -1.66
C ALA A 197 33.57 2.53 -3.15
N PHE A 198 33.29 3.75 -3.59
CA PHE A 198 33.66 4.15 -4.94
C PHE A 198 35.18 4.12 -5.08
N GLY A 199 35.65 3.42 -6.11
CA GLY A 199 37.01 3.54 -6.59
C GLY A 199 37.20 4.84 -7.37
N PRO A 200 38.35 4.99 -8.04
CA PRO A 200 38.59 6.11 -8.94
C PRO A 200 37.49 6.24 -9.99
N ILE A 201 37.04 7.47 -10.25
CA ILE A 201 36.04 7.78 -11.28
C ILE A 201 36.79 8.05 -12.59
N PHE A 202 36.47 7.28 -13.64
CA PHE A 202 37.02 7.46 -14.97
C PHE A 202 35.96 8.08 -15.90
N TYR A 203 36.38 9.04 -16.73
CA TYR A 203 35.51 9.73 -17.68
C TYR A 203 35.96 9.40 -19.10
N GLU A 204 35.09 8.77 -19.88
CA GLU A 204 35.30 8.61 -21.32
C GLU A 204 34.59 9.76 -22.06
N GLN A 205 35.31 10.87 -22.27
CA GLN A 205 34.79 12.05 -22.98
C GLN A 205 35.93 12.88 -23.59
N ASN A 206 35.60 13.65 -24.64
CA ASN A 206 36.58 14.45 -25.39
C ASN A 206 36.27 15.97 -25.41
N TYR A 207 35.35 16.45 -24.57
CA TYR A 207 34.84 17.83 -24.59
C TYR A 207 35.37 18.72 -23.46
N PHE A 208 35.78 18.14 -22.33
CA PHE A 208 36.26 18.85 -21.14
C PHE A 208 37.66 18.38 -20.75
N ASP A 209 38.51 19.29 -20.27
CA ASP A 209 39.81 18.91 -19.73
C ASP A 209 39.66 18.14 -18.40
N GLU A 210 40.54 17.18 -18.12
CA GLU A 210 40.52 16.38 -16.88
C GLU A 210 40.55 17.26 -15.61
N SER A 211 41.29 18.37 -15.65
CA SER A 211 41.38 19.33 -14.54
C SER A 211 40.05 20.03 -14.24
N PHE A 212 39.18 20.19 -15.24
CA PHE A 212 37.83 20.72 -15.04
C PHE A 212 36.94 19.68 -14.37
N LEU A 213 37.00 18.42 -14.79
CA LEU A 213 36.20 17.32 -14.25
C LEU A 213 36.60 16.95 -12.81
N ALA A 214 37.89 17.06 -12.47
CA ALA A 214 38.40 16.79 -11.12
C ALA A 214 37.81 17.70 -10.02
N ARG A 215 37.21 18.85 -10.39
CA ARG A 215 36.55 19.76 -9.44
C ARG A 215 35.19 19.29 -8.95
N TYR A 216 34.61 18.28 -9.60
CA TYR A 216 33.27 17.74 -9.31
C TYR A 216 33.32 16.31 -8.75
N GLN A 217 34.51 15.86 -8.32
CA GLN A 217 34.75 14.60 -7.64
C GLN A 217 34.77 14.80 -6.12
#